data_AF-A0A242N9Q9-F1
#
_entry.id   AF-A0A242N9Q9-F1
#
_cell.length_a   1.000
_cell.length_b   1.000
_cell.length_c   1.000
_cell.angle_alpha   90.00
_cell.angle_beta   90.00
_cell.angle_gamma   90.00
#
_symmetry.space_group_name_H-M   'P 1'
#
loop_
_entity.id
_entity.type
_entity.pdbx_description
1 polymer ?
#
loop_
_entity_poly.entity_id
_entity_poly.type
_entity_poly.pdbx_seq_one_letter_code
_entity_poly.pdbx_strand_id
1 'polypeptide(L)'
;MDIEEDRIDTPEFARVVRDLKRITREVAHRYIVQGVPLSWRLLLAIEAEALADLGFAGRHESALRALFARPVDLSFPETDDLVDFRRSNALPPVFAFAVDAYDQAARAGHPELAVAVTL
;
A
#
# COMPACT_ATOMS: atom_id res chain seq x y z
N MET A 1 -6.98 -15.35 -21.54
CA MET A 1 -7.46 -15.12 -20.16
C MET A 1 -7.17 -13.65 -19.93
N ASP A 2 -8.05 -12.80 -20.46
CA ASP A 2 -7.76 -11.37 -20.75
C ASP A 2 -8.71 -10.45 -19.98
N ILE A 3 -9.36 -10.98 -18.93
CA ILE A 3 -10.38 -10.29 -18.13
C ILE A 3 -9.73 -9.24 -17.19
N GLU A 4 -8.44 -9.39 -16.89
CA GLU A 4 -7.72 -8.52 -15.95
C GLU A 4 -7.24 -7.22 -16.61
N GLU A 5 -6.72 -7.29 -17.84
CA GLU A 5 -6.21 -6.12 -18.57
C GLU A 5 -7.35 -5.17 -18.98
N ASP A 6 -8.46 -5.71 -19.48
CA ASP A 6 -9.67 -4.94 -19.86
C ASP A 6 -10.27 -4.14 -18.69
N ARG A 7 -10.01 -4.55 -17.45
CA ARG A 7 -10.57 -3.90 -16.25
C ARG A 7 -9.73 -2.73 -15.76
N ILE A 8 -8.44 -2.65 -16.10
CA ILE A 8 -7.53 -1.62 -15.59
C ILE A 8 -7.89 -0.23 -16.12
N ASP A 9 -8.38 -0.14 -17.36
CA ASP A 9 -8.72 1.13 -18.01
C ASP A 9 -10.15 1.62 -17.72
N THR A 10 -10.84 1.03 -16.73
CA THR A 10 -12.22 1.37 -16.40
C THR A 10 -12.34 2.50 -15.36
N PRO A 11 -13.40 3.33 -15.42
CA PRO A 11 -13.71 4.29 -14.37
C PRO A 11 -13.87 3.64 -12.98
N GLU A 12 -14.38 2.41 -12.94
CA GLU A 12 -14.52 1.61 -11.74
C GLU A 12 -13.15 1.30 -11.13
N PHE A 13 -12.19 0.84 -11.92
CA PHE A 13 -10.83 0.60 -11.45
C PHE A 13 -10.18 1.87 -10.91
N ALA A 14 -10.29 2.99 -11.63
CA ALA A 14 -9.79 4.28 -11.18
C ALA A 14 -10.42 4.73 -9.84
N ARG A 15 -11.71 4.39 -9.62
CA ARG A 15 -12.40 4.65 -8.36
C ARG A 15 -11.86 3.78 -7.22
N VAL A 16 -11.62 2.49 -7.47
CA VAL A 16 -11.01 1.58 -6.49
C VAL A 16 -9.63 2.08 -6.09
N VAL A 17 -8.79 2.45 -7.05
CA VAL A 17 -7.45 3.01 -6.82
C VAL A 17 -7.52 4.23 -5.90
N ARG A 18 -8.42 5.18 -6.20
CA ARG A 18 -8.58 6.41 -5.40
C ARG A 18 -9.03 6.13 -3.98
N ASP A 19 -9.99 5.22 -3.82
CA ASP A 19 -10.49 4.82 -2.52
C ASP A 19 -9.41 4.12 -1.69
N LEU A 20 -8.68 3.19 -2.31
CA LEU A 20 -7.61 2.45 -1.65
C LEU A 20 -6.45 3.36 -1.26
N LYS A 21 -6.08 4.31 -2.13
CA LYS A 21 -5.08 5.34 -1.82
C LYS A 21 -5.49 6.16 -0.59
N ARG A 22 -6.75 6.59 -0.51
CA ARG A 22 -7.27 7.36 0.64
C ARG A 22 -7.16 6.55 1.93
N ILE A 23 -7.67 5.32 1.92
CA ILE A 23 -7.68 4.42 3.10
C ILE A 23 -6.26 4.10 3.54
N THR A 24 -5.37 3.74 2.61
CA THR A 24 -3.97 3.42 2.92
C THR A 24 -3.27 4.60 3.59
N ARG A 25 -3.50 5.82 3.10
CA ARG A 25 -2.96 7.05 3.71
C ARG A 25 -3.51 7.28 5.12
N GLU A 26 -4.81 7.06 5.34
CA GLU A 26 -5.43 7.18 6.67
C GLU A 26 -4.84 6.16 7.66
N VAL A 27 -4.67 4.90 7.23
CA VAL A 27 -4.06 3.84 8.03
C VAL A 27 -2.60 4.20 8.35
N ALA A 28 -1.79 4.54 7.35
CA ALA A 28 -0.39 4.91 7.51
C ALA A 28 -0.21 6.14 8.41
N HIS A 29 -1.07 7.16 8.28
CA HIS A 29 -1.02 8.38 9.08
C HIS A 29 -1.09 8.09 10.59
N ARG A 30 -1.86 7.08 11.01
CA ARG A 30 -1.93 6.70 12.44
C ARG A 30 -0.57 6.25 12.99
N TYR A 31 0.21 5.52 12.19
CA TYR A 31 1.55 5.05 12.56
C TYR A 31 2.60 6.16 12.47
N ILE A 32 2.48 7.03 11.45
CA ILE A 32 3.32 8.22 11.29
C ILE A 32 3.20 9.15 12.50
N VAL A 33 1.98 9.45 12.95
CA VAL A 33 1.75 10.30 14.14
C VAL A 33 2.33 9.69 15.42
N GLN A 34 2.44 8.36 15.47
CA GLN A 34 3.07 7.64 16.58
C GLN A 34 4.61 7.58 16.46
N GLY A 35 5.19 8.10 15.38
CA GLY A 35 6.63 8.08 15.13
C GLY A 35 7.17 6.68 14.82
N VAL A 36 6.33 5.76 14.34
CA VAL A 36 6.75 4.38 14.05
C VAL A 36 7.37 4.31 12.64
N PRO A 37 8.66 3.94 12.49
CA PRO A 37 9.30 3.81 11.18
C PRO A 37 8.66 2.74 10.31
N LEU A 38 8.72 2.91 8.98
CA LEU A 38 8.16 1.95 8.04
C LEU A 38 9.06 0.70 7.89
N SER A 39 8.77 -0.33 8.67
CA SER A 39 9.35 -1.67 8.51
C SER A 39 8.56 -2.52 7.51
N TRP A 40 9.16 -3.60 7.02
CA TRP A 40 8.47 -4.56 6.15
C TRP A 40 7.22 -5.16 6.82
N ARG A 41 7.33 -5.56 8.09
CA ARG A 41 6.19 -6.07 8.86
C ARG A 41 5.08 -5.03 9.00
N LEU A 42 5.43 -3.76 9.21
CA LEU A 42 4.44 -2.68 9.28
C LEU A 42 3.79 -2.43 7.91
N LEU A 43 4.56 -2.47 6.83
CA LEU A 43 4.03 -2.31 5.47
C LEU A 43 2.98 -3.37 5.13
N LEU A 44 3.25 -4.63 5.50
CA LEU A 44 2.31 -5.74 5.34
C LEU A 44 1.07 -5.58 6.22
N ALA A 45 1.22 -5.07 7.45
CA ALA A 45 0.09 -4.78 8.33
C ALA A 45 -0.80 -3.66 7.76
N ILE A 46 -0.20 -2.57 7.26
CA ILE A 46 -0.92 -1.46 6.61
C ILE A 46 -1.73 -1.97 5.40
N GLU A 47 -1.14 -2.86 4.59
CA GLU A 47 -1.84 -3.48 3.47
C GLU A 47 -3.05 -4.30 3.92
N ALA A 48 -2.84 -5.21 4.88
CA ALA A 48 -3.91 -6.06 5.39
C ALA A 48 -5.07 -5.23 5.97
N GLU A 49 -4.76 -4.17 6.72
CA GLU A 49 -5.76 -3.25 7.27
C GLU A 49 -6.51 -2.49 6.17
N ALA A 50 -5.80 -1.97 5.16
CA ALA A 50 -6.44 -1.20 4.08
C ALA A 50 -7.39 -2.07 3.23
N LEU A 51 -7.01 -3.32 2.95
CA LEU A 51 -7.84 -4.26 2.18
C LEU A 51 -9.00 -4.83 3.02
N ALA A 52 -8.84 -4.90 4.35
CA ALA A 52 -9.88 -5.33 5.28
C ALA A 52 -10.89 -4.23 5.64
N ASP A 53 -10.66 -2.98 5.24
CA ASP A 53 -11.57 -1.86 5.51
C ASP A 53 -12.99 -2.20 5.01
N LEU A 54 -13.97 -2.21 5.93
CA LEU A 54 -15.35 -2.57 5.62
C LEU A 54 -15.99 -1.61 4.61
N GLY A 55 -15.56 -0.34 4.62
CA GLY A 55 -15.97 0.65 3.64
C GLY A 55 -15.44 0.30 2.25
N PHE A 56 -14.19 -0.14 2.11
CA PHE A 56 -13.62 -0.63 0.85
C PHE A 56 -14.27 -1.93 0.40
N ALA A 57 -14.39 -2.90 1.31
CA ALA A 57 -14.96 -4.22 1.03
C ALA A 57 -16.43 -4.17 0.62
N GLY A 58 -17.21 -3.24 1.19
CA GLY A 58 -18.63 -3.06 0.87
C GLY A 58 -18.91 -2.19 -0.36
N ARG A 59 -17.96 -1.35 -0.79
CA ARG A 59 -18.14 -0.45 -1.95
C ARG A 59 -17.73 -1.06 -3.28
N HIS A 60 -16.91 -2.12 -3.28
CA HIS A 60 -16.26 -2.66 -4.47
C HIS A 60 -16.44 -4.17 -4.59
N GLU A 61 -16.66 -4.65 -5.82
CA GLU A 61 -16.81 -6.08 -6.12
C GLU A 61 -15.56 -6.88 -5.74
N SER A 62 -15.73 -8.12 -5.28
CA SER A 62 -14.62 -8.97 -4.81
C SER A 62 -13.56 -9.23 -5.86
N ALA A 63 -13.96 -9.48 -7.11
CA ALA A 63 -13.04 -9.74 -8.22
C ALA A 63 -12.14 -8.53 -8.54
N LEU A 64 -12.70 -7.31 -8.46
CA LEU A 64 -11.94 -6.08 -8.69
C LEU A 64 -11.02 -5.77 -7.51
N ARG A 65 -11.45 -6.07 -6.27
CA ARG A 65 -10.59 -5.96 -5.07
C ARG A 65 -9.40 -6.92 -5.09
N ALA A 66 -9.57 -8.12 -5.64
CA ALA A 66 -8.50 -9.12 -5.71
C ALA A 66 -7.28 -8.65 -6.52
N LEU A 67 -7.47 -7.74 -7.49
CA LEU A 67 -6.37 -7.15 -8.27
C LEU A 67 -5.41 -6.30 -7.44
N PHE A 68 -5.82 -5.88 -6.23
CA PHE A 68 -5.02 -5.04 -5.35
C PHE A 68 -4.35 -5.79 -4.22
N ALA A 69 -4.69 -7.07 -4.03
CA ALA A 69 -4.00 -7.93 -3.07
C ALA A 69 -2.61 -8.27 -3.58
N ARG A 70 -1.64 -8.42 -2.66
CA ARG A 70 -0.33 -8.98 -3.00
C ARG A 70 -0.44 -10.29 -3.80
N PRO A 71 0.32 -10.43 -4.91
CA PRO A 71 0.40 -11.68 -5.63
C PRO A 71 0.92 -12.80 -4.72
N VAL A 72 0.29 -13.97 -4.76
CA VAL A 72 0.61 -15.11 -3.89
C VAL A 72 1.96 -15.77 -4.21
N ASP A 73 2.48 -15.52 -5.40
CA ASP A 73 3.76 -15.99 -5.92
C ASP A 73 4.93 -15.06 -5.56
N LEU A 74 4.64 -13.86 -5.05
CA LEU A 74 5.65 -12.92 -4.55
C LEU A 74 5.79 -13.06 -3.03
N SER A 75 7.01 -13.33 -2.58
CA SER A 75 7.35 -13.32 -1.16
C SER A 75 7.88 -11.95 -0.75
N PHE A 76 7.30 -11.37 0.30
CA PHE A 76 7.78 -10.14 0.91
C PHE A 76 8.39 -10.45 2.28
N PRO A 77 9.43 -9.72 2.72
CA PRO A 77 9.99 -9.90 4.05
C PRO A 77 8.94 -9.65 5.14
N GLU A 78 8.94 -10.46 6.20
CA GLU A 78 8.09 -10.27 7.39
C GLU A 78 8.93 -9.79 8.58
N THR A 79 9.91 -8.93 8.33
CA THR A 79 10.89 -8.48 9.34
C THR A 79 10.61 -7.06 9.80
N ASP A 80 11.22 -6.68 10.93
CA ASP A 80 11.21 -5.30 11.43
C ASP A 80 12.29 -4.42 10.79
N ASP A 81 13.00 -4.93 9.78
CA ASP A 81 13.94 -4.13 9.00
C ASP A 81 13.19 -3.03 8.23
N LEU A 82 13.84 -1.88 8.07
CA LEU A 82 13.31 -0.80 7.24
C LEU A 82 13.08 -1.29 5.81
N VAL A 83 12.02 -0.78 5.21
CA VAL A 83 11.68 -1.10 3.83
C VAL A 83 12.76 -0.59 2.87
N ASP A 84 13.27 -1.49 2.02
CA ASP A 84 14.23 -1.20 0.93
C ASP A 84 13.79 -1.92 -0.37
N PHE A 85 13.25 -1.17 -1.32
CA PHE A 85 12.76 -1.71 -2.59
C PHE A 85 13.82 -1.88 -3.67
N ARG A 86 15.11 -1.63 -3.42
CA ARG A 86 16.18 -1.82 -4.43
C ARG A 86 16.23 -3.24 -5.01
N ARG A 87 15.57 -4.21 -4.37
CA ARG A 87 15.51 -5.61 -4.80
C ARG A 87 14.15 -6.06 -5.38
N SER A 88 13.11 -5.22 -5.40
CA SER A 88 11.77 -5.60 -5.87
C SER A 88 11.44 -5.05 -7.26
N ASN A 89 10.90 -5.90 -8.11
CA ASN A 89 10.57 -5.66 -9.52
C ASN A 89 9.06 -5.52 -9.79
N ALA A 90 8.20 -5.70 -8.79
CA ALA A 90 6.78 -5.35 -8.83
C ALA A 90 6.29 -5.02 -7.42
N LEU A 91 5.57 -3.90 -7.26
CA LEU A 91 5.01 -3.49 -5.98
C LEU A 91 3.48 -3.48 -6.04
N PRO A 92 2.80 -4.09 -5.06
CA PRO A 92 1.38 -3.88 -4.87
C PRO A 92 1.07 -2.38 -4.78
N PRO A 93 -0.01 -1.86 -5.41
CA PRO A 93 -0.35 -0.44 -5.37
C PRO A 93 -0.45 0.13 -3.95
N VAL A 94 -0.92 -0.68 -3.00
CA VAL A 94 -1.02 -0.33 -1.59
C VAL A 94 0.34 0.01 -0.98
N PHE A 95 1.39 -0.71 -1.36
CA PHE A 95 2.74 -0.44 -0.85
C PHE A 95 3.23 0.91 -1.35
N ALA A 96 3.02 1.22 -2.63
CA ALA A 96 3.40 2.51 -3.20
C ALA A 96 2.70 3.68 -2.47
N PHE A 97 1.42 3.53 -2.10
CA PHE A 97 0.70 4.58 -1.37
C PHE A 97 1.20 4.78 0.07
N ALA A 98 1.52 3.69 0.77
CA ALA A 98 2.08 3.77 2.12
C ALA A 98 3.46 4.43 2.12
N VAL A 99 4.31 4.04 1.19
CA VAL A 99 5.67 4.58 1.01
C VAL A 99 5.63 6.06 0.68
N ASP A 100 4.79 6.46 -0.27
CA ASP A 100 4.56 7.87 -0.61
C ASP A 100 4.09 8.69 0.60
N ALA A 101 3.25 8.12 1.49
CA ALA A 101 2.81 8.80 2.70
C ALA A 101 3.98 9.02 3.69
N TYR A 102 4.82 8.01 3.89
CA TYR A 102 6.00 8.08 4.75
C TYR A 102 7.07 9.04 4.21
N ASP A 103 7.35 9.01 2.90
CA ASP A 103 8.26 9.94 2.24
C ASP A 103 7.79 11.40 2.39
N GLN A 104 6.49 11.65 2.27
CA GLN A 104 5.92 12.98 2.51
C GLN A 104 6.10 13.42 3.96
N ALA A 105 5.86 12.53 4.93
CA ALA A 105 6.07 12.83 6.35
C ALA A 105 7.55 13.13 6.66
N ALA A 106 8.47 12.35 6.09
CA ALA A 106 9.90 12.55 6.25
C ALA A 106 10.35 13.93 5.73
N ARG A 107 9.86 14.33 4.55
CA ARG A 107 10.12 15.66 3.97
C ARG A 107 9.47 16.80 4.75
N ALA A 108 8.39 16.54 5.48
CA ALA A 108 7.65 17.54 6.25
C ALA A 108 8.22 17.80 7.66
N GLY A 109 9.29 17.09 8.07
CA GLY A 109 9.97 17.33 9.35
C GLY A 109 10.16 16.09 10.22
N HIS A 110 9.87 14.88 9.71
CA HIS A 110 10.06 13.61 10.42
C HIS A 110 11.13 12.73 9.77
N PRO A 111 12.41 13.17 9.70
CA PRO A 111 13.46 12.44 8.98
C PRO A 111 13.69 11.00 9.50
N GLU A 112 13.32 10.71 10.74
CA GLU A 112 13.32 9.36 11.33
C GLU A 112 12.35 8.38 10.65
N LEU A 113 11.36 8.90 9.93
CA LEU A 113 10.38 8.13 9.17
C LEU A 113 10.79 7.93 7.71
N ALA A 114 11.98 8.39 7.31
CA ALA A 114 12.49 8.20 5.97
C ALA A 114 12.57 6.70 5.64
N VAL A 115 11.99 6.32 4.50
CA VAL A 115 12.17 4.98 3.94
C VAL A 115 13.63 4.84 3.50
N ALA A 116 14.22 3.66 3.64
CA ALA A 116 15.66 3.48 3.46
C ALA A 116 16.14 3.88 2.05
N VAL A 117 15.26 3.85 1.04
CA VAL A 117 15.54 4.34 -0.32
C VAL A 117 14.25 4.78 -1.04
N THR A 118 14.26 6.01 -1.58
CA THR A 118 13.25 6.58 -2.49
C THR A 118 13.19 5.81 -3.82
N LEU A 119 11.98 5.47 -4.29
CA LEU A 119 11.70 4.92 -5.63
C LEU A 119 12.12 5.87 -6.77
#